data_AF-A0A142BG59-F1
#
_entry.id   AF-A0A142BG59-F1
#
_cell.length_a   1.000
_cell.length_b   1.000
_cell.length_c   1.000
_cell.angle_alpha   90.00
_cell.angle_beta   90.00
_cell.angle_gamma   90.00
#
_symmetry.space_group_name_H-M   'P 1'
#
loop_
_entity.id
_entity.type
_entity.pdbx_description
1 polymer ?
#
loop_
_entity_poly.entity_id
_entity_poly.type
_entity_poly.pdbx_seq_one_letter_code
_entity_poly.pdbx_strand_id
1 'polypeptide(L)'
;MNLLKDDFISTTRGKVSLKTILTSDEDYPLQYYFDEIQLAMLQLLSSLTTALLRPTVKELQDYLKNGVTEAQYDEALATCNPEWFEADCFMQSRPPKGAKFLDAPITKLVSGIECGGSPNASGLFSDIKQVETVCTDCIHGLNYNLHMNIKGECFSNTGATGIRGGGAISTLISGKNTKQTLLSNVVATDYFAEYAKLDDGAEASPMWVKPLTGKIYQAPLIGLVRGLFALAYHIGFQIEDTACTCDVCGHPSIQSVKPKFIT
;
A
#
# COMPACT_ATOMS: atom_id res chain seq x y z
N MET A 1 -1.47 4.61 -14.88
CA MET A 1 -0.62 3.58 -14.27
C MET A 1 -1.50 2.69 -13.43
N ASN A 2 -1.43 1.38 -13.61
CA ASN A 2 -2.14 0.38 -12.84
C ASN A 2 -1.14 -0.48 -12.06
N LEU A 3 -1.31 -0.60 -10.74
CA LEU A 3 -0.37 -1.27 -9.84
C LEU A 3 -0.27 -2.79 -10.07
N LEU A 4 -1.19 -3.40 -10.82
CA LEU A 4 -1.16 -4.82 -11.18
C LEU A 4 -0.57 -5.06 -12.58
N LYS A 5 -0.27 -4.02 -13.35
CA LYS A 5 0.15 -4.15 -14.76
C LYS A 5 1.48 -3.46 -15.04
N ASP A 6 1.62 -2.25 -14.54
CA ASP A 6 2.70 -1.35 -14.93
C ASP A 6 3.90 -1.44 -13.98
N ASP A 7 5.06 -1.01 -14.47
CA ASP A 7 6.30 -0.97 -13.69
C ASP A 7 6.28 0.23 -12.73
N PHE A 8 6.23 -0.04 -11.43
CA PHE A 8 6.26 1.00 -10.38
C PHE A 8 7.13 0.62 -9.17
N ILE A 9 7.51 -0.65 -9.07
CA ILE A 9 8.23 -1.21 -7.92
C ILE A 9 9.70 -0.94 -8.09
N SER A 10 10.31 -0.18 -7.18
CA SER A 10 11.73 0.17 -7.25
C SER A 10 12.58 -0.96 -6.69
N THR A 11 13.52 -1.44 -7.50
CA THR A 11 14.41 -2.56 -7.18
C THR A 11 15.84 -2.19 -7.52
N THR A 12 16.78 -3.05 -7.10
CA THR A 12 18.21 -2.93 -7.48
C THR A 12 18.46 -3.08 -8.98
N ARG A 13 17.46 -3.48 -9.77
CA ARG A 13 17.53 -3.66 -11.24
C ARG A 13 16.65 -2.65 -11.99
N GLY A 14 16.22 -1.58 -11.32
CA GLY A 14 15.31 -0.57 -11.86
C GLY A 14 13.86 -0.79 -11.43
N LYS A 15 12.93 -0.14 -12.13
CA LYS A 15 11.50 -0.28 -11.87
C LYS A 15 10.92 -1.49 -12.60
N VAL A 16 10.13 -2.28 -11.89
CA VAL A 16 9.47 -3.48 -12.43
C VAL A 16 8.02 -3.57 -11.96
N SER A 17 7.24 -4.38 -12.65
CA SER A 17 5.85 -4.69 -12.34
C SER A 17 5.74 -5.86 -11.36
N LEU A 18 4.57 -5.98 -10.71
CA LEU A 18 4.25 -7.13 -9.86
C LEU A 18 4.30 -8.44 -10.66
N LYS A 19 3.84 -8.42 -11.92
CA LYS A 19 3.95 -9.56 -12.86
C LYS A 19 5.39 -10.04 -12.97
N THR A 20 6.31 -9.13 -13.30
CA THR A 20 7.73 -9.44 -13.45
C THR A 20 8.31 -10.12 -12.21
N ILE A 21 8.02 -9.59 -11.01
CA ILE A 21 8.51 -10.19 -9.75
C ILE A 21 7.95 -11.60 -9.54
N LEU A 22 6.67 -11.83 -9.82
CA LEU A 22 6.02 -13.12 -9.53
C LEU A 22 6.34 -14.20 -10.57
N THR A 23 6.57 -13.82 -11.82
CA THR A 23 6.71 -14.76 -12.94
C THR A 23 8.14 -15.02 -13.39
N SER A 24 9.09 -14.12 -13.12
CA SER A 24 10.49 -14.26 -13.54
C SER A 24 11.33 -15.13 -12.58
N ASP A 25 12.25 -15.94 -13.09
CA ASP A 25 13.19 -16.70 -12.24
C ASP A 25 14.28 -15.83 -11.60
N GLU A 26 14.42 -14.58 -12.06
CA GLU A 26 15.36 -13.62 -11.48
C GLU A 26 14.85 -13.06 -10.14
N ASP A 27 15.79 -12.69 -9.27
CA ASP A 27 15.45 -11.97 -8.04
C ASP A 27 15.43 -10.46 -8.25
N TYR A 28 14.52 -9.81 -7.55
CA TYR A 28 14.27 -8.37 -7.60
C TYR A 28 14.24 -7.81 -6.17
N PRO A 29 15.39 -7.67 -5.49
CA PRO A 29 15.48 -7.03 -4.18
C PRO A 29 14.94 -5.60 -4.24
N LEU A 30 14.06 -5.25 -3.29
CA LEU A 30 13.52 -3.89 -3.18
C LEU A 30 14.65 -2.88 -2.90
N GLN A 31 14.48 -1.66 -3.40
CA GLN A 31 15.43 -0.58 -3.19
C GLN A 31 14.68 0.70 -2.81
N TYR A 32 14.70 1.02 -1.52
CA TYR A 32 14.17 2.26 -0.96
C TYR A 32 15.12 2.78 0.10
N TYR A 33 15.18 4.09 0.27
CA TYR A 33 16.09 4.73 1.22
C TYR A 33 15.72 4.41 2.69
N PHE A 34 14.42 4.19 2.94
CA PHE A 34 13.84 4.01 4.27
C PHE A 34 13.37 2.56 4.47
N ASP A 35 13.83 1.91 5.53
CA ASP A 35 13.51 0.50 5.83
C ASP A 35 12.02 0.29 6.10
N GLU A 36 11.35 1.25 6.74
CA GLU A 36 9.91 1.21 6.96
C GLU A 36 9.12 1.27 5.64
N ILE A 37 9.68 1.93 4.62
CA ILE A 37 9.07 1.96 3.28
C ILE A 37 9.32 0.65 2.56
N GLN A 38 10.49 0.02 2.73
CA GLN A 38 10.71 -1.34 2.23
C GLN A 38 9.70 -2.33 2.86
N LEU A 39 9.49 -2.25 4.17
CA LEU A 39 8.49 -3.06 4.88
C LEU A 39 7.07 -2.80 4.38
N ALA A 40 6.68 -1.52 4.24
CA ALA A 40 5.38 -1.14 3.70
C ALA A 40 5.17 -1.65 2.27
N MET A 41 6.21 -1.60 1.44
CA MET A 41 6.17 -2.16 0.09
C MET A 41 6.01 -3.68 0.10
N LEU A 42 6.70 -4.42 0.97
CA LEU A 42 6.48 -5.87 1.08
C LEU A 42 5.03 -6.20 1.46
N GLN A 43 4.43 -5.45 2.39
CA GLN A 43 3.03 -5.62 2.77
C GLN A 43 2.06 -5.26 1.65
N LEU A 44 2.28 -4.12 0.98
CA LEU A 44 1.49 -3.68 -0.16
C LEU A 44 1.53 -4.73 -1.27
N LEU A 45 2.72 -5.19 -1.67
CA LEU A 45 2.88 -6.16 -2.74
C LEU A 45 2.30 -7.52 -2.39
N SER A 46 2.41 -7.97 -1.14
CA SER A 46 1.77 -9.21 -0.67
C SER A 46 0.23 -9.08 -0.67
N SER A 47 -0.28 -7.89 -0.32
CA SER A 47 -1.72 -7.57 -0.36
C SER A 47 -2.25 -7.51 -1.79
N LEU A 48 -1.51 -6.89 -2.72
CA LEU A 48 -1.83 -6.88 -4.14
C LEU A 48 -1.82 -8.29 -4.73
N THR A 49 -0.81 -9.10 -4.38
CA THR A 49 -0.73 -10.51 -4.79
C THR A 49 -1.92 -11.31 -4.27
N THR A 50 -2.32 -11.09 -3.01
CA THR A 50 -3.52 -11.70 -2.42
C THR A 50 -4.79 -11.31 -3.17
N ALA A 51 -4.96 -10.01 -3.48
CA ALA A 51 -6.13 -9.51 -4.17
C ALA A 51 -6.21 -9.95 -5.65
N LEU A 52 -5.07 -10.11 -6.30
CA LEU A 52 -4.95 -10.61 -7.67
C LEU A 52 -5.22 -12.12 -7.73
N LEU A 53 -4.37 -12.92 -7.06
CA LEU A 53 -4.35 -14.37 -7.22
C LEU A 53 -5.49 -15.06 -6.47
N ARG A 54 -5.92 -14.51 -5.32
CA ARG A 54 -6.98 -15.08 -4.46
C ARG A 54 -6.87 -16.60 -4.24
N PRO A 55 -5.67 -17.14 -3.97
CA PRO A 55 -5.44 -18.57 -4.03
C PRO A 55 -6.16 -19.31 -2.92
N THR A 56 -6.49 -20.57 -3.14
CA THR A 56 -6.73 -21.55 -2.07
C THR A 56 -5.41 -21.96 -1.41
N VAL A 57 -5.45 -22.64 -0.26
CA VAL A 57 -4.23 -23.19 0.38
C VAL A 57 -3.47 -24.10 -0.58
N LYS A 58 -4.19 -24.91 -1.37
CA LYS A 58 -3.59 -25.85 -2.33
C LYS A 58 -2.86 -25.11 -3.46
N GLU A 59 -3.46 -24.06 -4.02
CA GLU A 59 -2.82 -23.24 -5.06
C GLU A 59 -1.63 -22.48 -4.50
N LEU A 60 -1.72 -21.94 -3.28
CA LEU A 60 -0.61 -21.24 -2.65
C LEU A 60 0.59 -22.16 -2.40
N GLN A 61 0.35 -23.41 -1.98
CA GLN A 61 1.40 -24.43 -1.87
C GLN A 61 2.07 -24.72 -3.21
N ASP A 62 1.30 -24.76 -4.30
CA ASP A 62 1.84 -24.94 -5.64
C ASP A 62 2.69 -23.74 -6.07
N TYR A 63 2.20 -22.51 -5.88
CA TYR A 63 2.94 -21.28 -6.20
C TYR A 63 4.24 -21.16 -5.41
N LEU A 64 4.25 -21.55 -4.13
CA LEU A 64 5.47 -21.55 -3.31
C LEU A 64 6.52 -22.54 -3.81
N LYS A 65 6.10 -23.67 -4.39
CA LYS A 65 6.99 -24.71 -4.89
C LYS A 65 7.46 -24.44 -6.33
N ASN A 66 6.54 -24.05 -7.19
CA ASN A 66 6.72 -24.02 -8.64
C ASN A 66 6.74 -22.59 -9.22
N GLY A 67 6.45 -21.57 -8.42
CA GLY A 67 6.27 -20.20 -8.90
C GLY A 67 4.91 -19.96 -9.54
N VAL A 68 4.68 -18.71 -9.97
CA VAL A 68 3.50 -18.30 -10.73
C VAL A 68 3.93 -18.14 -12.19
N THR A 69 3.21 -18.75 -13.13
CA THR A 69 3.46 -18.55 -14.56
C THR A 69 2.80 -17.26 -15.07
N GLU A 70 3.27 -16.73 -16.19
CA GLU A 70 2.63 -15.56 -16.83
C GLU A 70 1.17 -15.83 -17.20
N ALA A 71 0.85 -17.03 -17.68
CA ALA A 71 -0.51 -17.41 -18.01
C ALA A 71 -1.43 -17.42 -16.78
N GLN A 72 -0.97 -17.94 -15.64
CA GLN A 72 -1.71 -17.89 -14.38
C GLN A 72 -1.92 -16.46 -13.90
N TYR A 73 -0.90 -15.59 -14.05
CA TYR A 73 -1.03 -14.17 -13.70
C TYR A 73 -2.07 -13.48 -14.58
N ASP A 74 -2.04 -13.71 -15.89
CA ASP A 74 -2.95 -13.07 -16.85
C ASP A 74 -4.40 -13.56 -16.67
N GLU A 75 -4.60 -14.84 -16.36
CA GLU A 75 -5.91 -15.39 -16.00
C GLU A 75 -6.45 -14.78 -14.70
N ALA A 76 -5.60 -14.65 -13.67
CA ALA A 76 -5.96 -13.99 -12.42
C ALA A 76 -6.30 -12.50 -12.66
N LEU A 77 -5.52 -11.81 -13.49
CA LEU A 77 -5.73 -10.41 -13.84
C LEU A 77 -7.06 -10.18 -14.57
N ALA A 78 -7.46 -11.11 -15.44
CA ALA A 78 -8.72 -11.05 -16.17
C ALA A 78 -9.97 -11.19 -15.27
N THR A 79 -9.80 -11.75 -14.07
CA THR A 79 -10.90 -12.00 -13.12
C THR A 79 -10.83 -11.13 -11.87
N CYS A 80 -9.68 -10.54 -11.56
CA CYS A 80 -9.57 -9.49 -10.54
C CYS A 80 -10.21 -8.21 -11.09
N ASN A 81 -10.58 -7.26 -10.23
CA ASN A 81 -11.14 -5.97 -10.66
C ASN A 81 -9.98 -4.97 -10.85
N PRO A 82 -9.27 -4.93 -12.01
CA PRO A 82 -8.06 -4.14 -12.17
C PRO A 82 -8.31 -2.64 -12.00
N GLU A 83 -9.52 -2.16 -12.27
CA GLU A 83 -9.92 -0.77 -12.13
C GLU A 83 -9.85 -0.27 -10.68
N TRP A 84 -9.79 -1.16 -9.69
CA TRP A 84 -9.59 -0.79 -8.29
C TRP A 84 -8.14 -0.36 -8.00
N PHE A 85 -7.20 -0.71 -8.87
CA PHE A 85 -5.76 -0.55 -8.68
C PHE A 85 -5.15 0.47 -9.65
N GLU A 86 -5.98 1.36 -10.22
CA GLU A 86 -5.52 2.50 -11.00
C GLU A 86 -4.96 3.59 -10.07
N ALA A 87 -3.82 4.16 -10.44
CA ALA A 87 -3.09 5.12 -9.62
C ALA A 87 -3.90 6.36 -9.22
N ASP A 88 -4.87 6.77 -10.05
CA ASP A 88 -5.73 7.93 -9.82
C ASP A 88 -6.82 7.69 -8.76
N CYS A 89 -7.07 6.44 -8.38
CA CYS A 89 -8.07 6.09 -7.37
C CYS A 89 -7.53 5.22 -6.23
N PHE A 90 -6.44 4.47 -6.43
CA PHE A 90 -5.93 3.50 -5.48
C PHE A 90 -5.64 4.14 -4.12
N MET A 91 -6.36 3.66 -3.09
CA MET A 91 -6.30 4.17 -1.71
C MET A 91 -6.49 5.69 -1.57
N GLN A 92 -7.16 6.32 -2.52
CA GLN A 92 -7.52 7.73 -2.48
C GLN A 92 -9.02 7.89 -2.24
N SER A 93 -9.43 9.00 -1.64
CA SER A 93 -10.83 9.28 -1.44
C SER A 93 -11.20 10.66 -1.97
N ARG A 94 -12.45 10.81 -2.40
CA ARG A 94 -12.99 12.13 -2.74
C ARG A 94 -13.49 12.82 -1.47
N PRO A 95 -13.29 14.14 -1.34
CA PRO A 95 -13.80 14.91 -0.21
C PRO A 95 -15.32 14.81 -0.15
N PRO A 96 -15.91 14.75 1.07
CA PRO A 96 -17.30 15.07 1.26
C PRO A 96 -17.62 16.44 0.63
N LYS A 97 -18.84 16.62 0.12
CA LYS A 97 -19.27 17.90 -0.44
C LYS A 97 -19.05 19.02 0.57
N GLY A 98 -18.25 20.04 0.20
CA GLY A 98 -17.95 21.19 1.04
C GLY A 98 -16.69 21.08 1.90
N ALA A 99 -16.06 19.89 1.97
CA ALA A 99 -14.78 19.73 2.62
C ALA A 99 -13.64 20.27 1.73
N LYS A 100 -12.66 20.93 2.34
CA LYS A 100 -11.49 21.46 1.64
C LYS A 100 -10.32 20.51 1.80
N PHE A 101 -9.60 20.27 0.71
CA PHE A 101 -8.26 19.69 0.79
C PHE A 101 -7.30 20.74 1.33
N LEU A 102 -6.55 20.38 2.36
CA LEU A 102 -5.39 21.10 2.84
C LEU A 102 -4.13 20.41 2.32
N ASP A 103 -3.17 21.22 1.91
CA ASP A 103 -1.84 20.72 1.55
C ASP A 103 -1.15 20.17 2.80
N ALA A 104 -0.43 19.06 2.64
CA ALA A 104 0.40 18.52 3.69
C ALA A 104 1.76 18.08 3.14
N PRO A 105 2.82 18.12 3.97
CA PRO A 105 4.14 17.70 3.53
C PRO A 105 4.19 16.17 3.36
N ILE A 106 4.99 15.71 2.39
CA ILE A 106 5.24 14.28 2.12
C ILE A 106 5.80 13.57 3.34
N THR A 107 6.57 14.28 4.17
CA THR A 107 7.18 13.75 5.39
C THR A 107 6.17 13.14 6.36
N LYS A 108 4.89 13.53 6.30
CA LYS A 108 3.83 12.88 7.07
C LYS A 108 3.57 11.42 6.67
N LEU A 109 3.96 11.00 5.47
CA LEU A 109 3.77 9.64 4.97
C LEU A 109 4.96 8.71 5.26
N VAL A 110 6.03 9.23 5.90
CA VAL A 110 7.24 8.50 6.26
C VAL A 110 7.38 8.49 7.77
N SER A 111 7.48 7.31 8.38
CA SER A 111 7.61 7.19 9.84
C SER A 111 8.99 7.66 10.28
N GLY A 112 9.08 8.37 11.41
CA GLY A 112 10.38 8.75 11.97
C GLY A 112 11.03 9.99 11.35
N ILE A 113 10.33 10.70 10.47
CA ILE A 113 10.65 12.09 10.10
C ILE A 113 9.72 13.00 10.89
N GLU A 114 10.32 13.88 11.70
CA GLU A 114 9.55 14.84 12.49
C GLU A 114 9.02 15.95 11.58
N CYS A 115 7.73 16.20 11.66
CA CYS A 115 7.06 17.26 10.91
C CYS A 115 6.26 18.20 11.83
N GLY A 116 6.29 17.97 13.15
CA GLY A 116 5.72 18.83 14.16
C GLY A 116 6.67 19.97 14.53
N GLY A 117 6.18 21.21 14.48
CA GLY A 117 6.92 22.38 14.94
C GLY A 117 7.04 22.50 16.47
N SER A 118 6.91 21.38 17.22
CA SER A 118 6.93 21.41 18.67
C SER A 118 8.36 21.52 19.21
N PRO A 119 8.60 22.18 20.36
CA PRO A 119 9.92 22.21 20.99
C PRO A 119 10.44 20.82 21.42
N ASN A 120 9.54 19.85 21.57
CA ASN A 120 9.85 18.47 21.99
C ASN A 120 10.24 17.57 20.80
N ALA A 121 10.19 18.11 19.59
CA ALA A 121 10.46 17.43 18.33
C ALA A 121 11.98 17.40 17.99
N SER A 122 12.83 17.52 19.02
CA SER A 122 14.29 17.52 18.88
C SER A 122 14.85 16.11 19.12
N GLY A 123 15.63 15.59 18.17
CA GLY A 123 16.44 14.37 18.38
C GLY A 123 16.13 13.18 17.47
N LEU A 124 15.35 13.35 16.40
CA LEU A 124 15.26 12.31 15.37
C LEU A 124 16.51 12.30 14.48
N PHE A 125 16.88 11.11 14.01
CA PHE A 125 18.03 10.90 13.13
C PHE A 125 17.82 11.47 11.73
N SER A 126 16.56 11.68 11.33
CA SER A 126 16.18 12.06 9.97
C SER A 126 15.72 13.51 9.89
N ASP A 127 16.26 14.23 8.90
CA ASP A 127 15.92 15.64 8.61
C ASP A 127 14.75 15.67 7.62
N ILE A 128 13.84 16.65 7.76
CA ILE A 128 12.74 16.90 6.81
C ILE A 128 13.26 17.06 5.36
N LYS A 129 14.48 17.58 5.19
CA LYS A 129 15.15 17.74 3.89
C LYS A 129 15.49 16.42 3.20
N GLN A 130 15.40 15.30 3.91
CA GLN A 130 15.63 13.98 3.32
C GLN A 130 14.40 13.45 2.58
N VAL A 131 13.23 14.09 2.70
CA VAL A 131 12.00 13.73 1.98
C VAL A 131 11.20 14.98 1.64
N GLU A 132 11.62 15.68 0.59
CA GLU A 132 10.91 16.86 0.07
C GLU A 132 10.10 16.55 -1.18
N THR A 133 10.57 15.60 -1.99
CA THR A 133 9.95 15.28 -3.29
C THR A 133 9.84 13.78 -3.50
N VAL A 134 8.66 13.34 -3.95
CA VAL A 134 8.38 11.94 -4.28
C VAL A 134 7.86 11.81 -5.70
N CYS A 135 8.25 10.74 -6.39
CA CYS A 135 7.70 10.40 -7.70
C CYS A 135 6.29 9.79 -7.58
N THR A 136 5.60 9.74 -8.72
CA THR A 136 4.26 9.14 -8.88
C THR A 136 4.18 7.68 -8.49
N ASP A 137 5.31 6.96 -8.49
CA ASP A 137 5.31 5.51 -8.29
C ASP A 137 5.44 5.15 -6.81
N CYS A 138 6.26 5.91 -6.07
CA CYS A 138 6.49 5.67 -4.63
C CYS A 138 5.32 6.14 -3.77
N ILE A 139 4.48 7.07 -4.25
CA ILE A 139 3.38 7.60 -3.45
C ILE A 139 2.41 6.51 -2.99
N HIS A 140 2.23 5.44 -3.77
CA HIS A 140 1.34 4.35 -3.40
C HIS A 140 1.84 3.55 -2.20
N GLY A 141 3.15 3.28 -2.14
CA GLY A 141 3.79 2.66 -0.98
C GLY A 141 3.72 3.56 0.26
N LEU A 142 3.97 4.86 0.08
CA LEU A 142 3.84 5.86 1.15
C LEU A 142 2.40 5.95 1.68
N ASN A 143 1.41 5.93 0.79
CA ASN A 143 0.00 5.99 1.16
C ASN A 143 -0.45 4.71 1.89
N TYR A 144 0.01 3.55 1.44
CA TYR A 144 -0.22 2.29 2.15
C TYR A 144 0.41 2.35 3.56
N ASN A 145 1.64 2.86 3.67
CA ASN A 145 2.33 3.03 4.95
C ASN A 145 1.54 3.90 5.94
N LEU A 146 0.99 5.03 5.46
CA LEU A 146 0.10 5.91 6.23
C LEU A 146 -1.08 5.12 6.83
N HIS A 147 -1.79 4.40 5.98
CA HIS A 147 -3.02 3.74 6.43
C HIS A 147 -2.78 2.52 7.32
N MET A 148 -1.64 1.84 7.14
CA MET A 148 -1.40 0.53 7.75
C MET A 148 -0.43 0.54 8.93
N ASN A 149 0.58 1.41 8.90
CA ASN A 149 1.74 1.29 9.79
C ASN A 149 2.00 2.55 10.61
N ILE A 150 1.68 3.74 10.09
CA ILE A 150 1.86 4.98 10.87
C ILE A 150 0.81 5.06 11.99
N LYS A 151 1.18 5.64 13.13
CA LYS A 151 0.25 5.95 14.23
C LYS A 151 -0.49 7.26 13.96
N GLY A 152 -1.78 7.30 14.24
CA GLY A 152 -2.63 8.47 13.96
C GLY A 152 -2.24 9.73 14.74
N GLU A 153 -1.59 9.58 15.89
CA GLU A 153 -1.03 10.68 16.69
C GLU A 153 -0.02 11.54 15.90
N CYS A 154 0.62 10.97 14.86
CA CYS A 154 1.50 11.72 13.96
C CYS A 154 0.76 12.77 13.10
N PHE A 155 -0.57 12.71 13.02
CA PHE A 155 -1.40 13.60 12.21
C PHE A 155 -2.22 14.59 13.03
N SER A 156 -2.72 14.16 14.18
CA SER A 156 -3.34 15.03 15.20
C SER A 156 -3.41 14.31 16.54
N ASN A 157 -3.59 15.05 17.63
CA ASN A 157 -3.77 14.50 18.98
C ASN A 157 -5.00 13.56 19.12
N THR A 158 -5.85 13.48 18.10
CA THR A 158 -7.03 12.63 18.03
C THR A 158 -7.05 11.76 16.77
N GLY A 159 -5.91 11.65 16.08
CA GLY A 159 -5.82 10.90 14.83
C GLY A 159 -5.96 9.40 15.06
N ALA A 160 -6.68 8.73 14.18
CA ALA A 160 -6.84 7.28 14.18
C ALA A 160 -6.24 6.70 12.90
N THR A 161 -5.63 5.52 13.00
CA THR A 161 -4.94 4.85 11.88
C THR A 161 -5.24 3.36 11.87
N GLY A 162 -5.58 2.84 10.70
CA GLY A 162 -5.70 1.43 10.36
C GLY A 162 -6.69 0.61 11.18
N ILE A 163 -7.12 -0.52 10.63
CA ILE A 163 -7.95 -1.50 11.36
C ILE A 163 -7.21 -2.21 12.50
N ARG A 164 -5.87 -2.10 12.53
CA ARG A 164 -4.98 -2.68 13.56
C ARG A 164 -4.64 -1.70 14.70
N GLY A 165 -5.09 -0.44 14.63
CA GLY A 165 -4.85 0.56 15.68
C GLY A 165 -3.57 1.39 15.53
N GLY A 166 -2.90 1.39 14.37
CA GLY A 166 -1.73 2.24 14.08
C GLY A 166 -0.44 1.81 14.77
N GLY A 167 0.69 1.85 14.06
CA GLY A 167 1.98 1.44 14.65
C GLY A 167 1.99 0.00 15.15
N ALA A 168 1.10 -0.85 14.61
CA ALA A 168 1.04 -2.26 14.97
C ALA A 168 2.27 -2.99 14.43
N ILE A 169 2.82 -3.89 15.25
CA ILE A 169 3.95 -4.73 14.84
C ILE A 169 3.48 -5.63 13.70
N SER A 170 4.22 -5.58 12.59
CA SER A 170 3.97 -6.43 11.44
C SER A 170 5.01 -7.52 11.38
N THR A 171 4.56 -8.76 11.28
CA THR A 171 5.43 -9.94 11.16
C THR A 171 5.23 -10.53 9.79
N LEU A 172 6.30 -10.59 9.01
CA LEU A 172 6.31 -11.20 7.68
C LEU A 172 7.21 -12.44 7.66
N ILE A 173 6.83 -13.43 6.87
CA ILE A 173 7.67 -14.59 6.58
C ILE A 173 8.70 -14.18 5.52
N SER A 174 9.99 -14.26 5.83
CA SER A 174 11.05 -14.01 4.86
C SER A 174 11.35 -15.27 4.04
N GLY A 175 11.36 -15.12 2.71
CA GLY A 175 11.78 -16.16 1.78
C GLY A 175 13.22 -16.00 1.33
N LYS A 176 13.68 -16.90 0.44
CA LYS A 176 15.03 -16.87 -0.17
C LYS A 176 15.26 -15.68 -1.09
N ASN A 177 14.18 -15.09 -1.63
CA ASN A 177 14.18 -14.02 -2.62
C ASN A 177 12.87 -13.21 -2.50
N THR A 178 12.78 -12.05 -3.16
CA THR A 178 11.59 -11.18 -3.05
C THR A 178 10.31 -11.93 -3.43
N LYS A 179 10.32 -12.69 -4.53
CA LYS A 179 9.18 -13.50 -4.98
C LYS A 179 8.67 -14.42 -3.86
N GLN A 180 9.56 -15.21 -3.25
CA GLN A 180 9.18 -16.15 -2.20
C GLN A 180 8.70 -15.44 -0.95
N THR A 181 9.29 -14.30 -0.59
CA THR A 181 8.79 -13.46 0.50
C THR A 181 7.36 -13.00 0.23
N LEU A 182 7.05 -12.50 -0.98
CA LEU A 182 5.69 -12.08 -1.31
C LEU A 182 4.70 -13.24 -1.22
N LEU A 183 4.98 -14.36 -1.89
CA LEU A 183 4.11 -15.54 -1.88
C LEU A 183 3.92 -16.11 -0.47
N SER A 184 4.93 -16.08 0.38
CA SER A 184 4.84 -16.59 1.76
C SER A 184 3.92 -15.76 2.65
N ASN A 185 3.59 -14.53 2.23
CA ASN A 185 2.70 -13.62 2.96
C ASN A 185 1.37 -13.38 2.22
N VAL A 186 1.06 -14.20 1.22
CA VAL A 186 -0.26 -14.21 0.58
C VAL A 186 -1.27 -14.94 1.47
N VAL A 187 -2.48 -14.38 1.57
CA VAL A 187 -3.57 -15.01 2.32
C VAL A 187 -4.38 -15.91 1.40
N ALA A 188 -4.46 -17.20 1.75
CA ALA A 188 -5.34 -18.13 1.07
C ALA A 188 -6.82 -17.86 1.41
N THR A 189 -7.70 -17.86 0.42
CA THR A 189 -9.10 -17.42 0.54
C THR A 189 -9.99 -18.41 1.28
N ASP A 190 -9.77 -19.70 1.08
CA ASP A 190 -10.41 -20.80 1.83
C ASP A 190 -10.01 -20.77 3.30
N TYR A 191 -8.72 -20.58 3.59
CA TYR A 191 -8.21 -20.39 4.95
C TYR A 191 -8.83 -19.14 5.60
N PHE A 192 -8.82 -18.01 4.91
CA PHE A 192 -9.45 -16.79 5.43
C PHE A 192 -10.94 -16.98 5.72
N ALA A 193 -11.69 -17.61 4.81
CA ALA A 193 -13.11 -17.87 5.01
C ALA A 193 -13.39 -18.75 6.24
N GLU A 194 -12.52 -19.73 6.53
CA GLU A 194 -12.66 -20.60 7.70
C GLU A 194 -12.53 -19.83 9.02
N TYR A 195 -11.57 -18.91 9.12
CA TYR A 195 -11.20 -18.26 10.38
C TYR A 195 -11.76 -16.85 10.58
N ALA A 196 -12.01 -16.10 9.51
CA ALA A 196 -12.48 -14.72 9.61
C ALA A 196 -13.90 -14.59 10.18
N LYS A 197 -14.70 -15.68 10.11
CA LYS A 197 -16.09 -15.74 10.59
C LYS A 197 -16.89 -14.50 10.18
N LEU A 198 -16.80 -14.17 8.90
CA LEU A 198 -17.51 -13.03 8.34
C LEU A 198 -19.02 -13.28 8.33
N ASP A 199 -19.79 -12.22 8.53
CA ASP A 199 -21.24 -12.26 8.41
C ASP A 199 -21.66 -12.25 6.93
N ASP A 200 -22.85 -12.79 6.65
CA ASP A 200 -23.45 -12.71 5.33
C ASP A 200 -23.53 -11.26 4.85
N GLY A 201 -23.05 -11.00 3.63
CA GLY A 201 -23.02 -9.67 3.04
C GLY A 201 -21.80 -8.82 3.44
N ALA A 202 -20.74 -9.42 3.97
CA ALA A 202 -19.46 -8.75 4.17
C ALA A 202 -18.96 -8.07 2.87
N GLU A 203 -18.55 -6.82 2.99
CA GLU A 203 -18.16 -5.98 1.86
C GLU A 203 -16.68 -6.20 1.51
N ALA A 204 -16.41 -6.76 0.33
CA ALA A 204 -15.05 -6.95 -0.16
C ALA A 204 -14.52 -5.75 -0.96
N SER A 205 -15.38 -4.88 -1.47
CA SER A 205 -14.95 -3.73 -2.27
C SER A 205 -14.13 -2.75 -1.43
N PRO A 206 -13.03 -2.20 -1.98
CA PRO A 206 -12.24 -1.19 -1.31
C PRO A 206 -13.05 0.06 -0.92
N MET A 207 -12.56 0.81 0.06
CA MET A 207 -13.26 2.00 0.58
C MET A 207 -13.37 3.14 -0.43
N TRP A 208 -12.50 3.21 -1.44
CA TRP A 208 -12.59 4.21 -2.52
C TRP A 208 -13.60 3.82 -3.62
N VAL A 209 -13.94 2.53 -3.71
CA VAL A 209 -14.97 2.01 -4.61
C VAL A 209 -16.34 2.10 -3.95
N LYS A 210 -16.43 1.59 -2.71
CA LYS A 210 -17.63 1.67 -1.87
C LYS A 210 -17.29 2.32 -0.52
N PRO A 211 -17.43 3.66 -0.44
CA PRO A 211 -17.18 4.40 0.79
C PRO A 211 -18.07 3.95 1.95
N LEU A 212 -17.63 4.24 3.17
CA LEU A 212 -18.47 4.04 4.35
C LEU A 212 -19.65 5.02 4.29
N THR A 213 -20.86 4.51 4.52
CA THR A 213 -22.10 5.32 4.55
C THR A 213 -22.92 4.98 5.79
N GLY A 214 -23.34 5.99 6.55
CA GLY A 214 -24.36 5.82 7.60
C GLY A 214 -23.88 5.15 8.90
N LYS A 215 -24.48 3.99 9.24
CA LYS A 215 -24.47 3.36 10.57
C LYS A 215 -23.10 2.81 10.98
N ILE A 216 -22.94 2.56 12.29
CA ILE A 216 -21.79 1.88 12.90
C ILE A 216 -21.51 0.58 12.14
N TYR A 217 -20.27 0.45 11.68
CA TYR A 217 -19.79 -0.68 10.90
C TYR A 217 -19.10 -1.70 11.81
N GLN A 218 -19.38 -2.99 11.60
CA GLN A 218 -18.91 -4.08 12.46
C GLN A 218 -17.80 -4.88 11.77
N ALA A 219 -16.82 -5.37 12.54
CA ALA A 219 -15.66 -6.08 12.00
C ALA A 219 -16.00 -7.31 11.13
N PRO A 220 -17.01 -8.14 11.45
CA PRO A 220 -17.40 -9.28 10.60
C PRO A 220 -17.94 -8.90 9.21
N LEU A 221 -18.26 -7.62 8.97
CA LEU A 221 -18.72 -7.12 7.67
C LEU A 221 -17.57 -6.63 6.78
N ILE A 222 -16.31 -6.77 7.22
CA ILE A 222 -15.11 -6.35 6.49
C ILE A 222 -14.57 -7.54 5.69
N GLY A 223 -14.82 -7.55 4.38
CA GLY A 223 -14.25 -8.56 3.48
C GLY A 223 -12.73 -8.43 3.33
N LEU A 224 -12.07 -9.49 2.86
CA LEU A 224 -10.61 -9.60 2.78
C LEU A 224 -9.95 -8.40 2.09
N VAL A 225 -10.34 -8.10 0.85
CA VAL A 225 -9.72 -7.02 0.05
C VAL A 225 -9.98 -5.65 0.70
N ARG A 226 -11.18 -5.42 1.24
CA ARG A 226 -11.51 -4.18 1.97
C ARG A 226 -10.63 -4.00 3.21
N GLY A 227 -10.36 -5.08 3.95
CA GLY A 227 -9.48 -5.07 5.11
C GLY A 227 -8.02 -4.83 4.76
N LEU A 228 -7.51 -5.51 3.72
CA LEU A 228 -6.12 -5.38 3.24
C LEU A 228 -5.77 -3.96 2.78
N PHE A 229 -6.76 -3.20 2.33
CA PHE A 229 -6.61 -1.82 1.85
C PHE A 229 -7.52 -0.83 2.60
N ALA A 230 -7.79 -1.08 3.88
CA ALA A 230 -8.61 -0.19 4.70
C ALA A 230 -8.00 1.22 4.79
N LEU A 231 -8.84 2.23 4.62
CA LEU A 231 -8.46 3.65 4.69
C LEU A 231 -8.85 4.23 6.06
N ALA A 232 -7.90 4.91 6.69
CA ALA A 232 -8.14 5.65 7.93
C ALA A 232 -8.36 7.15 7.70
N TYR A 233 -7.83 7.69 6.60
CA TYR A 233 -7.91 9.11 6.27
C TYR A 233 -8.50 9.30 4.88
N HIS A 234 -9.14 10.45 4.71
CA HIS A 234 -9.48 10.95 3.41
C HIS A 234 -8.28 11.68 2.79
N ILE A 235 -7.61 11.05 1.83
CA ILE A 235 -6.41 11.58 1.16
C ILE A 235 -6.59 11.60 -0.36
N GLY A 236 -5.95 12.57 -1.00
CA GLY A 236 -5.76 12.64 -2.44
C GLY A 236 -4.37 13.16 -2.78
N PHE A 237 -3.95 12.99 -4.03
CA PHE A 237 -2.63 13.42 -4.50
C PHE A 237 -2.75 14.42 -5.63
N GLN A 238 -2.05 15.54 -5.52
CA GLN A 238 -1.82 16.45 -6.64
C GLN A 238 -0.52 16.05 -7.33
N ILE A 239 -0.63 15.68 -8.59
CA ILE A 239 0.52 15.47 -9.48
C ILE A 239 0.97 16.84 -10.00
N GLU A 240 2.27 17.10 -9.96
CA GLU A 240 2.87 18.30 -10.53
C GLU A 240 3.78 17.91 -11.70
N ASP A 241 3.71 18.66 -12.80
CA ASP A 241 4.56 18.49 -13.98
C ASP A 241 5.96 19.09 -13.73
N THR A 242 6.59 18.66 -12.65
CA THR A 242 7.94 19.07 -12.23
C THR A 242 8.81 17.82 -12.13
N ALA A 243 9.88 17.80 -12.93
CA ALA A 243 10.85 16.72 -12.86
C ALA A 243 11.57 16.71 -11.50
N CYS A 244 11.83 15.53 -10.96
CA CYS A 244 12.49 15.36 -9.68
C CYS A 244 13.36 14.10 -9.64
N THR A 245 14.28 14.05 -8.68
CA THR A 245 14.82 12.78 -8.20
C THR A 245 14.01 12.40 -6.97
N CYS A 246 13.42 11.21 -6.95
CA CYS A 246 12.60 10.78 -5.84
C CYS A 246 13.46 10.54 -4.60
N ASP A 247 13.16 11.23 -3.50
CA ASP A 247 13.92 11.09 -2.26
C ASP A 247 13.72 9.71 -1.59
N VAL A 248 12.67 9.00 -1.98
CA VAL A 248 12.29 7.69 -1.40
C VAL A 248 12.97 6.52 -2.11
N CYS A 249 13.11 6.56 -3.44
CA CYS A 249 13.68 5.46 -4.22
C CYS A 249 14.93 5.83 -5.04
N GLY A 250 15.33 7.10 -5.04
CA GLY A 250 16.49 7.61 -5.78
C GLY A 250 16.32 7.68 -7.30
N HIS A 251 15.18 7.26 -7.86
CA HIS A 251 14.96 7.27 -9.31
C HIS A 251 14.53 8.65 -9.82
N PRO A 252 14.96 9.05 -11.02
CA PRO A 252 14.44 10.23 -11.69
C PRO A 252 12.97 10.02 -12.10
N SER A 253 12.22 11.11 -12.10
CA SER A 253 10.82 11.18 -12.53
C SER A 253 10.58 12.49 -13.26
N ILE A 254 9.68 12.47 -14.25
CA ILE A 254 9.24 13.68 -14.97
C ILE A 254 8.13 14.45 -14.22
N GLN A 255 7.54 13.81 -13.20
CA GLN A 255 6.47 14.36 -12.36
C GLN A 255 6.78 14.12 -10.89
N SER A 256 6.35 15.06 -10.05
CA SER A 256 6.40 14.98 -8.60
C SER A 256 4.99 14.96 -8.00
N VAL A 257 4.88 14.61 -6.73
CA VAL A 257 3.59 14.51 -6.05
C VAL A 257 3.56 15.35 -4.78
N LYS A 258 2.44 16.08 -4.58
CA LYS A 258 2.09 16.74 -3.31
C LYS A 258 0.85 16.11 -2.68
N PRO A 259 0.93 15.63 -1.42
CA PRO A 259 -0.22 15.11 -0.69
C PRO A 259 -1.24 16.18 -0.33
N LYS A 260 -2.52 15.79 -0.39
CA LYS A 260 -3.67 16.60 0.04
C LYS A 260 -4.55 15.83 1.01
N PHE A 261 -4.80 16.41 2.17
CA PHE A 261 -5.62 15.81 3.22
C PHE A 261 -6.94 16.55 3.37
N ILE A 262 -8.00 15.83 3.71
CA ILE A 262 -9.23 16.45 4.15
C ILE A 262 -9.23 16.48 5.67
N THR A 263 -9.35 17.68 6.22
CA THR A 263 -9.63 17.91 7.65
C THR A 263 -11.12 18.15 7.84
#